data_AF-A0AA97A862-F1
#
_entry.id   AF-A0AA97A862-F1
#
_cell.length_a   1.000
_cell.length_b   1.000
_cell.length_c   1.000
_cell.angle_alpha   90.00
_cell.angle_beta   90.00
_cell.angle_gamma   90.00
#
_symmetry.space_group_name_H-M   'P 1'
#
loop_
_entity.id
_entity.type
_entity.pdbx_description
1 polymer ?
#
loop_
_entity_poly.entity_id
_entity_poly.type
_entity_poly.pdbx_seq_one_letter_code
_entity_poly.pdbx_strand_id
1 'polypeptide(L)'
;MKLSTDVTTGKVGLGTIAAAALIKPFEESLLAGIVGDGNLVSGTVKAVGAVVGAELIGDTSPFLGNAVGIAFGMDAVEDYLGALGIGSKAFMSGGGGANSEEAF
;
A
#
# COMPACT_ATOMS: atom_id res chain seq x y z
N MET A 1 4.51 20.82 -25.68
CA MET A 1 5.07 19.89 -24.68
C MET A 1 4.26 18.60 -24.78
N LYS A 2 4.78 17.57 -25.47
CA LYS A 2 4.08 16.29 -25.57
C LYS A 2 4.33 15.54 -24.26
N LEU A 3 3.32 15.43 -23.40
CA LEU A 3 3.28 14.36 -22.39
C LEU A 3 3.04 13.05 -23.16
N SER A 4 4.09 12.49 -23.75
CA SER A 4 4.15 11.05 -24.00
C SER A 4 4.70 10.40 -22.74
N THR A 5 3.94 10.49 -21.66
CA THR A 5 4.04 9.44 -20.66
C THR A 5 3.28 8.29 -21.28
N ASP A 6 4.02 7.44 -21.98
CA ASP A 6 3.62 6.05 -22.09
C ASP A 6 3.48 5.59 -20.62
N VAL A 7 2.27 5.77 -20.06
CA VAL A 7 1.85 5.06 -18.87
C VAL A 7 1.78 3.64 -19.38
N THR A 8 2.95 3.02 -19.43
CA THR A 8 3.11 1.65 -19.83
C THR A 8 2.28 0.93 -18.80
N THR A 9 1.07 0.60 -19.20
CA THR A 9 0.22 -0.38 -18.57
C THR A 9 0.93 -1.70 -18.88
N GLY A 10 2.16 -1.84 -18.37
CA GLY A 10 2.87 -3.08 -18.33
C GLY A 10 1.95 -3.96 -17.54
N LYS A 11 1.37 -4.96 -18.23
CA LYS A 11 0.44 -5.90 -17.59
C LYS A 11 1.13 -6.38 -16.32
N VAL A 12 0.65 -5.92 -15.18
CA VAL A 12 1.13 -6.41 -13.90
C VAL A 12 0.79 -7.89 -13.90
N GLY A 13 1.83 -8.72 -13.95
CA GLY A 13 1.64 -10.17 -13.99
C GLY A 13 0.95 -10.63 -12.71
N LEU A 14 0.11 -11.65 -12.79
CA LEU A 14 -0.53 -12.25 -11.61
C LEU A 14 0.51 -12.68 -10.55
N GLY A 15 1.72 -13.09 -10.98
CA GLY A 15 2.82 -13.38 -10.07
C GLY A 15 3.29 -12.17 -9.27
N THR A 16 3.25 -10.97 -9.85
CA THR A 16 3.62 -9.72 -9.15
C THR A 16 2.56 -9.34 -8.12
N ILE A 17 1.28 -9.54 -8.44
CA ILE A 17 0.19 -9.35 -7.48
C ILE A 17 0.30 -10.35 -6.32
N ALA A 18 0.61 -11.62 -6.62
CA ALA A 18 0.83 -12.63 -5.59
C ALA A 18 2.04 -12.29 -4.71
N ALA A 19 3.13 -11.81 -5.29
CA ALA A 19 4.29 -11.33 -4.53
C ALA A 19 3.93 -10.12 -3.65
N ALA A 20 3.14 -9.17 -4.15
CA ALA A 20 2.65 -8.04 -3.36
C ALA A 20 1.80 -8.51 -2.16
N ALA A 21 0.93 -9.51 -2.37
CA ALA A 21 0.14 -10.11 -1.29
C ALA A 21 1.01 -10.78 -0.21
N LEU A 22 2.20 -11.27 -0.55
CA LEU A 22 3.16 -11.82 0.42
C LEU A 22 3.95 -10.74 1.16
N ILE A 23 4.05 -9.53 0.60
CA ILE A 23 4.74 -8.39 1.22
C ILE A 23 3.83 -7.68 2.23
N LYS A 24 2.52 -7.64 1.97
CA LYS A 24 1.52 -6.95 2.79
C LYS A 24 1.57 -7.29 4.30
N PRO A 25 1.73 -8.55 4.75
CA PRO A 25 1.86 -8.86 6.18
C PRO A 25 3.10 -8.25 6.84
N PHE A 26 4.19 -8.10 6.07
CA PHE A 26 5.41 -7.48 6.56
C PHE A 26 5.28 -5.97 6.63
N GLU A 27 4.66 -5.35 5.62
CA GLU A 27 4.32 -3.93 5.61
C GLU A 27 3.50 -3.55 6.84
N GLU A 28 2.39 -4.24 7.08
CA GLU A 28 1.51 -3.99 8.23
C GLU A 28 2.29 -4.12 9.54
N SER A 29 3.14 -5.14 9.67
CA SER A 29 3.97 -5.34 10.86
C SER A 29 5.03 -4.24 11.06
N LEU A 30 5.59 -3.70 9.97
CA LEU A 30 6.63 -2.66 10.01
C LEU A 30 6.02 -1.28 10.29
N LEU A 31 4.83 -1.02 9.76
CA LEU A 31 4.17 0.27 9.84
C LEU A 31 3.20 0.40 11.00
N ALA A 32 2.71 -0.69 11.59
CA ALA A 32 1.80 -0.66 12.75
C ALA A 32 2.34 0.18 13.93
N GLY A 33 3.67 0.28 14.08
CA GLY A 33 4.30 1.10 15.12
C GLY A 33 4.67 2.53 14.71
N ILE A 34 4.63 2.86 13.41
CA ILE A 34 5.14 4.13 12.86
C ILE A 34 3.98 5.02 12.38
N VAL A 35 2.89 4.40 11.92
CA VAL A 35 1.86 5.07 11.15
C VAL A 35 0.50 4.43 11.47
N GLY A 36 -0.41 5.17 12.12
CA GLY A 36 -1.77 4.67 12.41
C GLY A 36 -2.64 4.60 11.15
N ASP A 37 -3.69 3.78 11.17
CA ASP A 37 -4.51 3.49 9.99
C ASP A 37 -5.45 4.63 9.55
N GLY A 38 -5.68 4.71 8.24
CA GLY A 38 -6.83 5.40 7.65
C GLY A 38 -6.75 6.93 7.62
N ASN A 39 -5.56 7.52 7.72
CA ASN A 39 -5.37 8.97 7.71
C ASN A 39 -4.39 9.44 6.60
N LEU A 40 -4.42 10.73 6.27
CA LEU A 40 -3.60 11.32 5.20
C LEU A 40 -2.09 11.19 5.45
N VAL A 41 -1.66 11.24 6.72
CA VAL A 41 -0.25 11.06 7.07
C VAL A 41 0.17 9.63 6.73
N SER A 42 -0.71 8.67 7.02
CA SER A 42 -0.48 7.27 6.71
C SER A 42 -0.38 6.95 5.24
N GLY A 43 -1.35 7.44 4.47
CA GLY A 43 -1.30 7.29 3.02
C GLY A 43 -0.04 7.90 2.43
N THR A 44 0.46 9.01 2.99
CA THR A 44 1.68 9.65 2.50
C THR A 44 2.94 8.85 2.83
N VAL A 45 3.06 8.32 4.05
CA VAL A 45 4.21 7.48 4.42
C VAL A 45 4.25 6.21 3.58
N LYS A 46 3.10 5.55 3.41
CA LYS A 46 2.97 4.35 2.56
C LYS A 46 3.25 4.65 1.09
N ALA A 47 2.78 5.78 0.55
CA ALA A 47 3.08 6.19 -0.82
C ALA A 47 4.58 6.44 -1.05
N VAL A 48 5.26 7.09 -0.08
CA VAL A 48 6.71 7.27 -0.14
C VAL A 48 7.42 5.93 -0.04
N GLY A 49 6.99 5.04 0.86
CA GLY A 49 7.50 3.67 0.97
C GLY A 49 7.35 2.87 -0.33
N ALA A 50 6.23 3.04 -1.03
CA ALA A 50 5.97 2.42 -2.33
C ALA A 50 6.98 2.88 -3.39
N VAL A 51 7.21 4.20 -3.50
CA VAL A 51 8.14 4.76 -4.49
C VAL A 51 9.58 4.38 -4.16
N VAL A 52 10.02 4.64 -2.93
CA VAL A 52 11.40 4.37 -2.50
C VAL A 52 11.69 2.87 -2.53
N GLY A 53 10.76 2.05 -2.04
CA GLY A 53 10.90 0.60 -2.05
C GLY A 53 10.92 0.03 -3.47
N ALA A 54 10.05 0.51 -4.35
CA ALA A 54 10.03 0.09 -5.75
C ALA A 54 11.28 0.51 -6.51
N GLU A 55 11.85 1.69 -6.23
CA GLU A 55 13.05 2.19 -6.90
C GLU A 55 14.30 1.43 -6.42
N LEU A 56 14.48 1.31 -5.10
CA LEU A 56 15.62 0.59 -4.51
C LEU A 56 15.65 -0.89 -4.90
N ILE A 57 14.50 -1.55 -4.91
CA ILE A 57 14.40 -2.97 -5.24
C ILE A 57 14.28 -3.16 -6.75
N GLY A 58 13.66 -2.23 -7.46
CA GLY A 58 13.45 -2.28 -8.92
C GLY A 58 14.74 -2.24 -9.71
N ASP A 59 15.75 -1.49 -9.23
CA ASP A 59 17.10 -1.48 -9.81
C ASP A 59 17.76 -2.86 -9.79
N THR A 60 17.43 -3.69 -8.80
CA THR A 60 17.97 -5.06 -8.66
C THR A 60 17.03 -6.11 -9.29
N SER A 61 15.72 -5.94 -9.12
CA SER A 61 14.68 -6.84 -9.58
C SER A 61 13.40 -6.07 -9.89
N PRO A 62 13.12 -5.81 -11.19
CA PRO A 62 11.90 -5.12 -11.61
C PRO A 62 10.61 -5.82 -11.15
N PHE A 63 10.67 -7.15 -10.99
CA PHE A 63 9.55 -7.94 -10.49
C PHE A 63 9.23 -7.63 -9.03
N LEU A 64 10.24 -7.62 -8.16
CA LEU A 64 10.06 -7.36 -6.73
C LEU A 64 9.80 -5.87 -6.46
N GLY A 65 10.47 -4.97 -7.20
CA GLY A 65 10.21 -3.53 -7.12
C GLY A 65 8.74 -3.21 -7.41
N ASN A 66 8.18 -3.80 -8.48
CA ASN A 66 6.75 -3.66 -8.77
C ASN A 66 5.86 -4.27 -7.68
N ALA A 67 6.23 -5.40 -7.10
CA ALA A 67 5.44 -6.02 -6.03
C ALA A 67 5.40 -5.14 -4.76
N VAL A 68 6.54 -4.55 -4.37
CA VAL A 68 6.64 -3.61 -3.25
C VAL A 68 5.84 -2.34 -3.54
N GLY A 69 6.00 -1.77 -4.74
CA GLY A 69 5.25 -0.59 -5.14
C GLY A 69 3.74 -0.80 -5.12
N ILE A 70 3.27 -2.00 -5.50
CA ILE A 70 1.85 -2.34 -5.44
C ILE A 70 1.37 -2.54 -4.00
N ALA A 71 2.12 -3.25 -3.15
CA ALA A 71 1.73 -3.51 -1.77
C ALA A 71 1.50 -2.19 -1.01
N PHE A 72 2.55 -1.37 -0.96
CA PHE A 72 2.51 -0.08 -0.26
C PHE A 72 1.65 0.96 -0.96
N GLY A 73 1.59 0.93 -2.30
CA GLY A 73 0.78 1.88 -3.08
C GLY A 73 -0.71 1.65 -2.93
N MET A 74 -1.15 0.39 -2.86
CA MET A 74 -2.56 0.05 -2.59
C MET A 74 -2.97 0.47 -1.18
N ASP A 75 -2.11 0.23 -0.20
CA ASP A 75 -2.39 0.59 1.20
C ASP A 75 -2.42 2.12 1.39
N ALA A 76 -1.55 2.85 0.67
CA ALA A 76 -1.61 4.31 0.62
C ALA A 76 -2.95 4.84 0.06
N VAL A 77 -3.48 4.19 -0.99
CA VAL A 77 -4.78 4.54 -1.57
C VAL A 77 -5.90 4.20 -0.58
N GLU A 78 -5.84 3.05 0.09
CA GLU A 78 -6.79 2.65 1.14
C GLU A 78 -6.84 3.71 2.26
N ASP A 79 -5.68 4.20 2.71
CA ASP A 79 -5.58 5.24 3.75
C ASP A 79 -6.12 6.60 3.30
N TYR A 80 -5.84 7.02 2.07
CA TYR A 80 -6.39 8.26 1.52
C TYR A 80 -7.90 8.18 1.35
N LEU A 81 -8.43 7.03 0.91
CA LEU A 81 -9.87 6.82 0.82
C LEU A 81 -10.52 6.72 2.20
N GLY A 82 -9.82 6.15 3.19
CA GLY A 82 -10.20 6.17 4.60
C GLY A 82 -10.32 7.59 5.14
N ALA A 83 -9.30 8.42 4.89
CA ALA A 83 -9.27 9.81 5.31
C ALA A 83 -10.36 10.68 4.67
N LEU A 84 -10.75 10.35 3.43
CA LEU A 84 -11.86 10.99 2.72
C LEU A 84 -13.23 10.44 3.15
N GLY A 85 -13.30 9.44 4.03
CA GLY A 85 -14.53 8.81 4.49
C GLY A 85 -15.21 7.92 3.44
N ILE A 86 -14.50 7.57 2.36
CA ILE A 86 -15.00 6.77 1.24
C ILE A 86 -14.79 5.25 1.49
N GLY A 87 -13.96 4.88 2.47
CA GLY A 87 -13.56 3.48 2.74
C GLY A 87 -14.21 2.78 3.93
N SER A 88 -14.89 3.48 4.84
CA SER A 88 -15.23 2.97 6.20
C SER A 88 -16.27 1.83 6.28
N LYS A 89 -16.77 1.28 5.16
CA LYS A 89 -17.73 0.15 5.20
C LYS A 89 -17.38 -1.04 4.30
N ALA A 90 -16.49 -0.89 3.32
CA ALA A 90 -16.20 -1.95 2.36
C ALA A 90 -14.90 -2.70 2.67
N PHE A 91 -13.93 -2.08 3.35
CA PHE A 91 -12.59 -2.66 3.56
C PHE A 91 -12.32 -3.18 4.98
N MET A 92 -13.02 -2.63 6.00
CA MET A 92 -12.92 -3.09 7.41
C MET A 92 -13.42 -4.52 7.66
N SER A 93 -13.98 -5.20 6.66
CA SER A 93 -14.38 -6.61 6.79
C SER A 93 -13.23 -7.61 6.52
N GLY A 94 -12.05 -7.15 6.10
CA GLY A 94 -10.95 -8.03 5.65
C GLY A 94 -9.71 -8.13 6.55
N GLY A 95 -9.46 -7.14 7.43
CA GLY A 95 -8.25 -7.09 8.27
C GLY A 95 -8.61 -7.02 9.73
N GLY A 96 -8.23 -8.04 10.49
CA GLY A 96 -8.58 -8.18 11.91
C GLY A 96 -8.01 -7.06 12.78
N GLY A 97 -8.79 -6.66 13.78
CA GLY A 97 -8.34 -5.70 14.78
C GLY A 97 -9.48 -5.04 15.55
N ALA A 98 -10.42 -5.82 16.08
CA ALA A 98 -11.25 -5.36 17.18
C ALA A 98 -10.34 -5.20 18.41
N ASN A 99 -9.62 -4.08 18.49
CA ASN A 99 -9.03 -3.65 19.74
C ASN A 99 -10.18 -3.17 20.61
N SER A 100 -10.48 -4.02 21.58
CA SER A 100 -11.16 -3.73 22.83
C SER A 100 -10.90 -2.30 23.30
N GLU A 101 -11.88 -1.43 23.14
CA GLU A 101 -11.94 -0.17 23.88
C GLU A 101 -12.78 -0.39 25.13
N GLU A 102 -12.19 0.02 26.24
CA GLU A 102 -12.60 -0.22 27.62
C GLU A 102 -14.05 0.22 27.88
N ALA A 103 -14.86 -0.69 28.41
CA ALA A 103 -16.08 -0.33 29.13
C ALA A 103 -15.77 -0.37 30.63
N PHE A 104 -15.59 0.82 31.22
CA PHE A 104 -15.72 1.05 32.66
C PHE A 104 -17.16 0.82 33.13
#